data_AF-A0A7G8BCA1-F1
#
_entry.id   AF-A0A7G8BCA1-F1
#
_cell.length_a   1.000
_cell.length_b   1.000
_cell.length_c   1.000
_cell.angle_alpha   90.00
_cell.angle_beta   90.00
_cell.angle_gamma   90.00
#
_symmetry.space_group_name_H-M   'P 1'
#
loop_
_entity.id
_entity.type
_entity.pdbx_description
1 polymer ?
#
loop_
_entity_poly.entity_id
_entity_poly.type
_entity_poly.pdbx_seq_one_letter_code
_entity_poly.pdbx_strand_id
1 'polypeptide(L)'
;MNTTYYWRANASNLLSMDFLQIVRSSLSQGGVCYYNTTWSDAAQTTAMAVFPYALRVANFIAASDSPIMLDKLRWQNVLTSYRSDGRPVFTLSDPKQKMRVNEVLNMDEKEPHLFVSRQSMLERFKGTRLITDDNIGEERSH
;
A
#
# COMPACT_ATOMS: atom_id res chain seq x y z
N MET A 1 -7.56 3.88 -1.10
CA MET A 1 -7.91 5.32 -1.13
C MET A 1 -6.80 6.08 -1.86
N ASN A 2 -7.14 7.01 -2.76
CA ASN A 2 -6.15 7.80 -3.49
C ASN A 2 -6.19 9.27 -3.01
N THR A 3 -5.13 9.71 -2.33
CA THR A 3 -5.06 10.99 -1.58
C THR A 3 -4.17 12.04 -2.26
N THR A 4 -3.98 11.94 -3.58
CA THR A 4 -2.94 12.66 -4.36
C THR A 4 -3.00 14.19 -4.32
N TYR A 5 -4.11 14.81 -3.93
CA TYR A 5 -4.26 16.27 -4.03
C TYR A 5 -4.81 16.90 -2.74
N TYR A 6 -3.98 17.72 -2.09
CA TYR A 6 -4.22 18.43 -0.82
C TYR A 6 -5.30 19.54 -0.89
N TRP A 7 -5.67 20.01 -2.10
CA TRP A 7 -6.64 21.10 -2.28
C TRP A 7 -8.11 20.64 -2.29
N ARG A 8 -8.36 19.33 -2.20
CA ARG A 8 -9.67 18.83 -1.77
C ARG A 8 -9.69 18.87 -0.25
N ALA A 9 -10.42 19.84 0.31
CA ALA A 9 -10.68 19.93 1.75
C ALA A 9 -11.05 18.54 2.31
N ASN A 10 -10.38 18.14 3.39
CA ASN A 10 -10.53 16.86 4.11
C ASN A 10 -9.84 15.61 3.53
N ALA A 11 -9.06 15.71 2.45
CA ALA A 11 -8.28 14.54 1.97
C ALA A 11 -7.22 14.08 3.00
N SER A 12 -6.69 15.01 3.80
CA SER A 12 -5.76 14.71 4.89
C SER A 12 -6.46 13.97 6.04
N ASN A 13 -7.73 14.24 6.34
CA ASN A 13 -8.49 13.53 7.38
C ASN A 13 -8.56 12.01 7.11
N LEU A 14 -8.37 11.59 5.85
CA LEU A 14 -8.29 10.19 5.48
C LEU A 14 -6.97 9.51 5.89
N LEU A 15 -6.03 10.26 6.47
CA LEU A 15 -4.70 9.80 6.89
C LEU A 15 -4.52 9.81 8.41
N SER A 16 -5.45 10.39 9.17
CA SER A 16 -5.32 10.47 10.62
C SER A 16 -5.45 9.11 11.27
N MET A 17 -4.82 8.97 12.44
CA MET A 17 -4.93 7.80 13.28
C MET A 17 -6.41 7.47 13.58
N ASP A 18 -7.22 8.48 13.87
CA ASP A 18 -8.62 8.34 14.26
C ASP A 18 -9.46 7.79 13.10
N PHE A 19 -9.27 8.34 11.89
CA PHE A 19 -9.92 7.81 10.70
C PHE A 19 -9.48 6.37 10.40
N LEU A 20 -8.18 6.07 10.50
CA LEU A 20 -7.67 4.72 10.26
C LEU A 20 -8.20 3.71 11.29
N GLN A 21 -8.47 4.12 12.54
CA GLN A 21 -9.13 3.28 13.53
C GLN A 21 -10.58 2.96 13.13
N ILE A 22 -11.33 3.93 12.59
CA ILE A 22 -12.67 3.69 12.03
C ILE A 22 -12.59 2.69 10.88
N VAL A 23 -11.66 2.89 9.94
CA VAL A 23 -11.44 1.96 8.82
C VAL A 23 -11.13 0.55 9.36
N ARG A 24 -10.19 0.43 10.30
CA ARG A 24 -9.82 -0.84 10.92
C ARG A 24 -11.03 -1.57 11.51
N SER A 25 -11.88 -0.86 12.26
CA SER A 25 -13.10 -1.44 12.87
C SER A 25 -14.16 -1.89 11.86
N SER A 26 -14.09 -1.35 10.64
CA SER A 26 -15.06 -1.63 9.56
C SER A 26 -14.57 -2.71 8.58
N LEU A 27 -13.32 -3.18 8.70
CA LEU A 27 -12.79 -4.22 7.83
C LEU A 27 -13.30 -5.60 8.26
N SER A 28 -13.65 -6.43 7.27
CA SER A 28 -13.84 -7.86 7.50
C SER A 28 -12.53 -8.51 7.93
N GLN A 29 -12.60 -9.70 8.54
CA GLN A 29 -11.41 -10.51 8.82
C GLN A 29 -10.56 -10.69 7.55
N GLY A 30 -9.25 -10.45 7.66
CA GLY A 30 -8.32 -10.47 6.52
C GLY A 30 -8.44 -9.28 5.55
N GLY A 31 -9.29 -8.30 5.85
CA GLY A 31 -9.43 -7.07 5.07
C GLY A 31 -8.14 -6.25 5.07
N VAL A 32 -7.90 -5.53 3.97
CA VAL A 32 -6.69 -4.72 3.78
C VAL A 32 -7.09 -3.28 3.50
N CYS A 33 -6.61 -2.36 4.33
CA CYS A 33 -6.62 -0.93 4.04
C CYS A 33 -5.45 -0.63 3.10
N TYR A 34 -5.73 -0.27 1.84
CA TYR A 34 -4.72 0.08 0.85
C TYR A 34 -4.89 1.52 0.39
N TYR A 35 -3.90 2.37 0.65
CA TYR A 35 -4.01 3.80 0.32
C TYR A 35 -2.67 4.46 -0.02
N ASN A 36 -2.78 5.53 -0.80
CA ASN A 36 -1.65 6.34 -1.23
C ASN A 36 -1.13 7.18 -0.05
N THR A 37 0.17 7.16 0.19
CA THR A 37 0.82 8.02 1.19
C THR A 37 1.59 9.16 0.54
N THR A 38 1.72 9.17 -0.79
CA THR A 38 2.58 10.11 -1.54
C THR A 38 3.97 10.21 -0.93
N TRP A 39 4.49 9.07 -0.46
CA TRP A 39 5.78 8.95 0.24
C TRP A 39 5.86 9.64 1.61
N SER A 40 4.76 10.12 2.19
CA SER A 40 4.74 10.69 3.55
C SER A 40 5.12 9.63 4.59
N ASP A 41 6.25 9.85 5.27
CA ASP A 41 6.72 8.99 6.35
C ASP A 41 5.75 9.04 7.54
N ALA A 42 5.12 10.19 7.79
CA ALA A 42 4.12 10.35 8.84
C ALA A 42 2.86 9.54 8.56
N ALA A 43 2.37 9.56 7.32
CA ALA A 43 1.21 8.76 6.93
C ALA A 43 1.48 7.25 7.04
N GLN A 44 2.68 6.81 6.65
CA GLN A 44 3.10 5.41 6.77
C GLN A 44 3.27 4.98 8.24
N THR A 45 3.90 5.82 9.07
CA THR A 45 4.10 5.57 10.50
C THR A 45 2.76 5.51 11.22
N THR A 46 1.81 6.37 10.87
CA THR A 46 0.44 6.36 11.41
C THR A 46 -0.29 5.07 11.06
N ALA A 47 -0.16 4.57 9.83
CA ALA A 47 -0.70 3.26 9.44
C ALA A 47 -0.15 2.12 10.32
N MET A 48 1.17 2.10 10.54
CA MET A 48 1.86 1.08 11.34
C MET A 48 1.57 1.17 12.85
N ALA A 49 1.10 2.32 13.32
CA ALA A 49 0.63 2.51 14.69
C ALA A 49 -0.80 1.95 14.87
N VAL A 50 -1.64 2.04 13.85
CA VAL A 50 -3.03 1.55 13.89
C VAL A 50 -3.13 0.06 13.56
N PHE A 51 -2.33 -0.43 12.61
CA PHE A 51 -2.38 -1.80 12.11
C PHE A 51 -1.09 -2.58 12.46
N PRO A 52 -1.21 -3.84 12.92
CA PRO A 52 -0.05 -4.66 13.27
C PRO A 52 0.74 -5.15 12.04
N TYR A 53 0.09 -5.32 10.88
CA TYR A 53 0.74 -5.74 9.65
C TYR A 53 0.69 -4.62 8.61
N ALA A 54 1.84 -4.32 8.02
CA ALA A 54 1.97 -3.31 6.98
C ALA A 54 3.02 -3.72 5.94
N LEU A 55 2.74 -3.37 4.68
CA LEU A 55 3.64 -3.51 3.55
C LEU A 55 3.53 -2.24 2.70
N ARG A 56 4.65 -1.56 2.48
CA ARG A 56 4.70 -0.45 1.53
C ARG A 56 4.83 -1.01 0.12
N VAL A 57 4.02 -0.50 -0.79
CA VAL A 57 4.03 -0.82 -2.22
C VAL A 57 4.17 0.49 -2.97
N ALA A 58 5.38 0.82 -3.43
CA ALA A 58 5.74 2.12 -3.98
C ALA A 58 5.30 3.27 -3.05
N ASN A 59 4.49 4.20 -3.57
CA ASN A 59 3.93 5.33 -2.81
C ASN A 59 2.65 5.00 -2.05
N PHE A 60 2.28 3.71 -1.93
CA PHE A 60 1.13 3.24 -1.17
C PHE A 60 1.56 2.41 0.03
N ILE A 61 0.65 2.27 0.98
CA ILE A 61 0.76 1.31 2.07
C ILE A 61 -0.46 0.39 2.09
N ALA A 62 -0.20 -0.91 2.25
CA ALA A 62 -1.18 -1.93 2.57
C ALA A 62 -1.08 -2.23 4.07
N ALA A 63 -2.19 -2.13 4.80
CA ALA A 63 -2.25 -2.30 6.25
C ALA A 63 -3.42 -3.21 6.65
N SER A 64 -3.22 -4.11 7.62
CA SER A 64 -4.21 -5.10 8.02
C SER A 64 -4.00 -5.61 9.46
N ASP A 65 -5.06 -6.20 10.02
CA ASP A 65 -5.00 -7.02 11.24
C ASP A 65 -4.57 -8.47 10.99
N SER A 66 -4.36 -8.85 9.72
CA SER A 66 -3.85 -10.17 9.33
C SER A 66 -2.53 -10.06 8.57
N PRO A 67 -1.66 -11.09 8.61
CA PRO A 67 -0.41 -11.09 7.87
C PRO A 67 -0.61 -10.82 6.37
N ILE A 68 0.17 -9.88 5.83
CA ILE A 68 0.20 -9.58 4.40
C ILE A 68 1.35 -10.38 3.79
N MET A 69 1.02 -11.41 3.01
CA MET A 69 1.99 -12.26 2.34
C MET A 69 1.90 -12.08 0.82
N LEU A 70 3.06 -11.88 0.18
CA LEU A 70 3.18 -11.93 -1.27
C LEU A 70 3.24 -13.40 -1.71
N ASP A 71 2.11 -13.93 -2.17
CA ASP A 71 2.02 -15.27 -2.75
C ASP A 71 2.27 -15.20 -4.26
N LYS A 72 3.47 -15.61 -4.70
CA LYS A 72 3.88 -15.57 -6.11
C LYS A 72 3.03 -16.48 -7.00
N LEU A 73 2.57 -17.64 -6.50
CA LEU A 73 1.71 -18.54 -7.27
C LEU A 73 0.34 -17.90 -7.49
N ARG A 74 -0.25 -17.34 -6.42
CA ARG A 74 -1.50 -16.60 -6.54
C ARG A 74 -1.36 -15.38 -7.44
N TRP A 75 -0.27 -14.63 -7.34
CA TRP A 75 -0.01 -13.46 -8.19
C TRP A 75 0.11 -13.87 -9.66
N GLN A 76 0.84 -14.94 -9.96
CA GLN A 76 0.93 -15.50 -11.31
C GLN A 76 -0.44 -15.91 -11.84
N ASN A 77 -1.22 -16.63 -11.05
CA ASN A 77 -2.57 -17.04 -11.44
C ASN A 77 -3.46 -15.84 -11.73
N VAL A 78 -3.42 -14.78 -10.92
CA VAL A 78 -4.15 -13.55 -11.18
C VAL A 78 -3.69 -12.90 -12.48
N LEU A 79 -2.40 -12.65 -12.67
CA LEU A 79 -1.89 -12.00 -13.89
C LEU A 79 -2.25 -12.77 -15.16
N THR A 80 -2.14 -14.10 -15.12
CA THR A 80 -2.38 -14.96 -16.29
C THR A 80 -3.84 -15.23 -16.59
N SER A 81 -4.72 -15.13 -15.58
CA SER A 81 -6.17 -15.31 -15.75
C SER A 81 -6.94 -13.99 -15.87
N TYR A 82 -6.33 -12.86 -15.52
CA TYR A 82 -6.99 -11.56 -15.51
C TYR A 82 -7.46 -11.15 -16.90
N ARG A 83 -8.71 -10.70 -16.96
CA ARG A 83 -9.37 -10.26 -18.17
C ARG A 83 -9.89 -8.84 -18.00
N SER A 84 -9.61 -7.98 -18.98
CA SER A 84 -10.24 -6.68 -19.13
C SER A 84 -11.22 -6.78 -20.29
N ASP A 85 -12.49 -6.45 -20.06
CA ASP A 85 -13.55 -6.56 -21.07
C ASP A 85 -13.62 -7.94 -21.74
N GLY A 86 -13.44 -9.00 -20.93
CA GLY A 86 -13.45 -10.41 -21.37
C GLY A 86 -12.17 -10.88 -22.07
N ARG A 87 -11.26 -9.97 -22.44
CA ARG A 87 -10.01 -10.29 -23.13
C ARG A 87 -8.86 -10.49 -22.13
N PRO A 88 -8.00 -11.51 -22.32
CA PRO A 88 -6.83 -11.67 -21.46
C PRO A 88 -5.95 -10.44 -21.54
N VAL A 89 -5.52 -9.91 -20.39
CA VAL A 89 -4.54 -8.81 -20.37
C VAL A 89 -3.17 -9.29 -20.84
N PHE A 90 -2.81 -10.54 -20.54
CA PHE A 90 -1.62 -11.19 -21.06
C PHE A 90 -1.98 -12.41 -21.90
N THR A 91 -1.43 -12.47 -23.10
CA THR A 91 -1.51 -13.60 -24.03
C THR A 91 -0.23 -14.41 -23.94
N LEU A 92 -0.25 -15.54 -23.24
CA LEU A 92 0.97 -16.31 -22.93
C LEU A 92 1.61 -17.04 -24.12
N SER A 93 0.91 -17.12 -25.25
CA SER A 93 1.50 -17.58 -26.51
C SER A 93 2.41 -16.54 -27.16
N ASP A 94 2.34 -15.27 -26.74
CA ASP A 94 3.29 -14.23 -27.13
C ASP A 94 4.51 -14.25 -26.18
N PRO A 95 5.72 -14.57 -26.68
CA PRO A 95 6.92 -14.62 -25.86
C PRO A 95 7.24 -13.31 -25.13
N LYS A 96 6.92 -12.14 -25.72
CA LYS A 96 7.17 -10.83 -25.09
C LYS A 96 6.26 -10.62 -23.89
N GLN A 97 4.99 -11.00 -24.01
CA GLN A 97 4.04 -10.89 -22.91
C GLN A 97 4.35 -11.89 -21.80
N LYS A 98 4.77 -13.11 -22.14
CA LYS A 98 5.27 -14.09 -21.16
C LYS A 98 6.49 -13.55 -20.40
N MET A 99 7.43 -12.91 -21.10
CA MET A 99 8.59 -12.26 -20.47
C MET A 99 8.14 -11.14 -19.52
N ARG A 100 7.19 -10.29 -19.93
CA ARG A 100 6.67 -9.22 -19.08
C ARG A 100 5.99 -9.73 -17.81
N VAL A 101 5.22 -10.82 -17.89
CA VAL A 101 4.65 -11.47 -16.69
C VAL A 101 5.74 -11.90 -15.73
N ASN A 102 6.81 -12.51 -16.24
CA ASN A 102 7.95 -12.91 -15.40
C ASN A 102 8.66 -11.71 -14.78
N GLU A 103 8.81 -10.59 -15.48
CA GLU A 103 9.37 -9.37 -14.89
C GLU A 103 8.55 -8.86 -13.71
N VAL A 104 7.23 -8.83 -13.86
CA VAL A 104 6.31 -8.37 -12.80
C VAL A 104 6.37 -9.30 -11.58
N LEU A 105 6.40 -10.62 -11.79
CA LEU A 105 6.49 -11.62 -10.71
C LEU A 105 7.81 -11.61 -9.92
N ASN A 106 8.85 -10.98 -10.47
CA ASN A 106 10.16 -10.84 -9.83
C ASN A 106 10.43 -9.39 -9.42
N MET A 107 9.42 -8.53 -9.42
CA MET A 107 9.58 -7.11 -9.09
C MET A 107 9.94 -6.89 -7.61
N ASP A 108 9.47 -7.76 -6.72
CA ASP A 108 9.82 -7.76 -5.30
C ASP A 108 11.32 -7.98 -5.05
N GLU A 109 11.94 -8.85 -5.87
CA GLU A 109 13.37 -9.15 -5.80
C GLU A 109 14.22 -8.10 -6.52
N LYS A 110 13.79 -7.65 -7.71
CA LYS A 110 14.55 -6.73 -8.56
C LYS A 110 14.50 -5.28 -8.09
N GLU A 111 13.37 -4.87 -7.52
CA GLU A 111 13.11 -3.50 -7.11
C GLU A 111 12.72 -3.47 -5.62
N PRO A 112 13.65 -3.79 -4.71
CA PRO A 112 13.37 -3.92 -3.28
C PRO A 112 12.87 -2.61 -2.64
N HIS A 113 13.08 -1.47 -3.31
CA HIS A 113 12.56 -0.19 -2.88
C HIS A 113 11.06 0.00 -3.15
N LEU A 114 10.45 -0.83 -4.00
CA LEU A 114 9.01 -0.84 -4.23
C LEU A 114 8.27 -1.58 -3.12
N PHE A 115 8.83 -2.66 -2.60
CA PHE A 115 8.20 -3.45 -1.53
C PHE A 115 9.01 -3.34 -0.25
N VAL A 116 8.55 -2.52 0.71
CA VAL A 116 9.27 -2.32 1.97
C VAL A 116 8.48 -2.87 3.14
N SER A 117 9.15 -3.71 3.92
CA SER A 117 8.58 -4.36 5.10
C SER A 117 8.31 -3.35 6.22
N ARG A 118 7.34 -3.68 7.08
CA ARG A 118 7.07 -2.93 8.32
C ARG A 118 8.32 -2.69 9.15
N GLN A 119 9.16 -3.71 9.32
CA GLN A 119 10.37 -3.61 10.14
C GLN A 119 11.34 -2.56 9.58
N SER A 120 11.60 -2.61 8.27
CA SER A 120 12.49 -1.64 7.61
C SER A 120 11.91 -0.21 7.67
N MET A 121 10.59 -0.06 7.54
CA MET A 121 9.94 1.24 7.70
C MET A 121 10.06 1.79 9.13
N LEU A 122 9.86 0.95 10.16
CA LEU A 122 9.99 1.37 11.56
C LEU A 122 11.41 1.81 11.93
N GLU A 123 12.42 1.13 11.38
CA GLU A 123 13.82 1.52 11.56
C GLU A 123 14.12 2.86 10.89
N ARG A 124 13.60 3.06 9.67
CA ARG A 124 13.85 4.27 8.88
C ARG A 124 13.11 5.50 9.41
N PHE A 125 11.88 5.34 9.90
CA PHE A 125 10.99 6.43 10.31
C PHE A 125 10.93 6.61 11.82
N LYS A 126 11.99 6.20 12.52
CA LYS A 126 12.05 6.32 13.98
C LYS A 126 11.97 7.79 14.40
N GLY A 127 11.00 8.10 15.25
CA GLY A 127 10.78 9.47 15.76
C GLY A 127 9.86 10.32 14.88
N THR A 128 9.34 9.78 13.76
CA THR A 128 8.32 10.47 12.97
C THR A 128 7.04 10.65 13.77
N ARG A 129 6.49 11.86 13.74
CA ARG A 129 5.25 12.22 14.44
C ARG A 129 4.05 11.55 13.76
N LEU A 130 3.12 11.04 14.57
CA LEU A 130 1.86 10.47 14.08
C LEU A 130 0.91 11.57 13.62
N ILE A 131 0.14 11.31 12.57
CA ILE A 131 -0.92 12.18 12.11
C ILE A 131 -2.15 11.92 12.98
N THR A 132 -2.60 12.95 13.70
CA THR A 132 -3.85 12.95 14.46
C THR A 132 -4.75 14.05 13.91
N ASP A 133 -6.05 14.00 14.20
CA ASP A 133 -6.96 15.07 13.78
C ASP A 133 -6.49 16.46 14.29
N ASP A 134 -5.86 16.50 15.46
CA ASP A 134 -5.32 17.72 16.07
C ASP A 134 -4.09 18.32 15.37
N ASN A 135 -3.29 17.52 14.63
CA ASN A 135 -1.99 17.96 14.08
C ASN A 135 -1.91 17.88 12.55
N ILE A 136 -3.01 17.51 11.91
CA ILE A 136 -3.09 17.21 10.48
C ILE A 136 -2.78 18.40 9.55
N GLY A 137 -2.86 19.62 10.08
CA GLY A 137 -2.51 20.85 9.36
C GLY A 137 -1.00 21.15 9.31
N GLU A 138 -0.19 20.51 10.16
CA GLU A 138 1.25 20.80 10.33
C GLU A 138 2.15 19.98 9.38
N GLU A 139 1.60 18.95 8.71
CA GLU A 139 2.30 18.13 7.70
C GLU A 139 2.82 18.98 6.51
N ARG A 140 2.35 20.22 6.36
CA ARG A 140 2.60 21.15 5.25
C ARG A 140 4.02 21.75 5.18
N SER A 141 4.96 21.26 5.98
CA SER A 141 6.22 21.98 6.24
C SER A 141 7.48 21.21 5.85
N HIS A 142 7.46 20.28 4.88
CA HIS A 142 8.69 19.65 4.36
C HIS A 142 8.56 19.35 2.87
#